data_AF-A0A0F2E0D2-F1
#
_entry.id   AF-A0A0F2E0D2-F1
#
_cell.length_a   1.000
_cell.length_b   1.000
_cell.length_c   1.000
_cell.angle_alpha   90.00
_cell.angle_beta   90.00
_cell.angle_gamma   90.00
#
_symmetry.space_group_name_H-M   'P 1'
#
loop_
_entity.id
_entity.type
_entity.pdbx_description
1 polymer ?
#
loop_
_entity_poly.entity_id
_entity_poly.type
_entity_poly.pdbx_seq_one_letter_code
_entity_poly.pdbx_strand_id
1 'polypeptide(L)'
;MFLVFLMFFGVFLLFPIITTPFLLIPIVYRFRYSRYYLMLFVIGISLIALRYIPYFTDDGAYHFKAAYLYQFYDNIFDWFKNLMSKNIPTEYGYYNYPLFALLLYIFSKTGTYSLISFTVIMIVYFLYTKIIYDISRKYNISKFLFLLALLTMIAIVNVRYTTSGMRYSLAVSILVFLFYKEINNGFKVNKTIYFYLVPVLIHSSTVIFVLMRLMFPWLKDMKIYKKLTVLFSLPLLIQLSPVLQRLNINYLSFLLEKFDVYQNTATFISLFRTSDLYNVYIGVFICFLYIFFYHTNFRFQTNHKVDLFFSFVLYICLLTLSVLPFLTILDRFVWFIYPLVTISMVLHLANDKSKAEKIRFKGYNNLPFYIVLSLCFIGGMIGNKKFFDFLRFVDFNTFDILTKNVFEYFSDLHHFSINEVRRR
;
A
#
# COMPACT_ATOMS: atom_id res chain seq x y z
N MET A 1 -9.25 -8.65 -32.25
CA MET A 1 -8.69 -8.37 -30.91
C MET A 1 -7.89 -7.07 -30.83
N PHE A 2 -6.97 -6.78 -31.75
CA PHE A 2 -6.23 -5.50 -31.74
C PHE A 2 -7.14 -4.28 -31.99
N LEU A 3 -8.04 -4.36 -32.98
CA LEU A 3 -9.09 -3.34 -33.20
C LEU A 3 -9.94 -3.07 -31.96
N VAL A 4 -10.34 -4.12 -31.23
CA VAL A 4 -11.09 -3.99 -29.97
C VAL A 4 -10.27 -3.24 -28.92
N PHE A 5 -8.96 -3.52 -28.83
CA PHE A 5 -8.07 -2.75 -27.94
C PHE A 5 -7.98 -1.28 -28.34
N LEU A 6 -7.80 -0.98 -29.63
CA LEU A 6 -7.77 0.40 -30.12
C LEU A 6 -9.07 1.14 -29.86
N MET A 7 -10.22 0.48 -29.98
CA MET A 7 -11.53 1.05 -29.66
C MET A 7 -11.62 1.43 -28.18
N PHE A 8 -11.30 0.51 -27.26
CA PHE A 8 -11.27 0.82 -25.82
C PHE A 8 -10.26 1.92 -25.49
N PHE A 9 -9.10 1.94 -26.14
CA PHE A 9 -8.09 2.98 -25.96
C PHE A 9 -8.60 4.34 -26.43
N GLY A 10 -9.21 4.43 -27.61
CA GLY A 10 -9.79 5.66 -28.14
C GLY A 10 -10.92 6.19 -27.26
N VAL A 11 -11.84 5.33 -26.83
CA VAL A 11 -12.93 5.73 -25.91
C VAL A 11 -12.37 6.13 -24.55
N PHE A 12 -11.32 5.46 -24.06
CA PHE A 12 -10.64 5.86 -22.82
C PHE A 12 -9.98 7.24 -22.94
N LEU A 13 -9.38 7.58 -24.08
CA LEU A 13 -8.83 8.92 -24.29
C LEU A 13 -9.91 10.00 -24.22
N LEU A 14 -11.12 9.71 -24.72
CA LEU A 14 -12.24 10.65 -24.73
C LEU A 14 -12.98 10.74 -23.39
N PHE A 15 -13.24 9.60 -22.74
CA PHE A 15 -14.03 9.50 -21.50
C PHE A 15 -13.37 8.54 -20.51
N PRO A 16 -12.22 8.90 -19.93
CA PRO A 16 -11.40 7.96 -19.17
C PRO A 16 -12.12 7.41 -17.94
N ILE A 17 -12.81 8.26 -17.16
CA ILE A 17 -13.50 7.82 -15.93
C ILE A 17 -14.67 6.90 -16.24
N ILE A 18 -15.52 7.25 -17.22
CA ILE A 18 -16.66 6.42 -17.64
C ILE A 18 -16.20 5.10 -18.24
N THR A 19 -15.10 5.10 -19.01
CA THR A 19 -14.57 3.88 -19.65
C THR A 19 -13.96 2.92 -18.65
N THR A 20 -13.47 3.42 -17.51
CA THR A 20 -12.68 2.64 -16.55
C THR A 20 -13.39 1.37 -16.04
N PRO A 21 -14.64 1.41 -15.56
CA PRO A 21 -15.36 0.20 -15.17
C PRO A 21 -15.47 -0.85 -16.29
N PHE A 22 -15.64 -0.43 -17.54
CA PHE A 22 -15.78 -1.33 -18.69
C PHE A 22 -14.47 -2.05 -19.05
N LEU A 23 -13.32 -1.48 -18.69
CA LEU A 23 -12.01 -2.14 -18.86
C LEU A 23 -11.90 -3.43 -18.04
N LEU A 24 -12.72 -3.61 -16.99
CA LEU A 24 -12.77 -4.87 -16.25
C LEU A 24 -13.18 -6.06 -17.11
N ILE A 25 -14.01 -5.87 -18.13
CA ILE A 25 -14.47 -6.95 -19.01
C ILE A 25 -13.28 -7.63 -19.72
N PRO A 26 -12.47 -6.94 -20.56
CA PRO A 26 -11.35 -7.58 -21.23
C PRO A 26 -10.25 -8.08 -20.26
N ILE A 27 -10.14 -7.49 -19.06
CA ILE A 27 -9.22 -7.96 -18.01
C ILE A 27 -9.70 -9.30 -17.44
N VAL A 28 -10.95 -9.39 -16.98
CA VAL A 28 -11.55 -10.60 -16.38
C VAL A 28 -11.60 -11.76 -17.37
N TYR A 29 -11.93 -11.47 -18.63
CA TYR A 29 -11.95 -12.45 -19.72
C TYR A 29 -10.56 -12.72 -20.32
N ARG A 30 -9.50 -12.09 -19.79
CA ARG A 30 -8.11 -12.34 -20.15
C ARG A 30 -7.83 -12.25 -21.64
N PHE A 31 -8.36 -11.21 -22.28
CA PHE A 31 -8.05 -10.91 -23.67
C PHE A 31 -6.54 -10.80 -23.89
N ARG A 32 -6.09 -10.96 -25.14
CA ARG A 32 -4.66 -10.94 -25.51
C ARG A 32 -3.90 -9.73 -24.96
N TYR A 33 -4.58 -8.59 -24.86
CA TYR A 33 -4.05 -7.32 -24.37
C TYR A 33 -4.45 -6.98 -22.92
N SER A 34 -4.91 -7.95 -22.13
CA SER A 34 -5.41 -7.77 -20.74
C SER A 34 -4.45 -6.97 -19.82
N ARG A 35 -3.13 -7.11 -19.99
CA ARG A 35 -2.15 -6.26 -19.28
C ARG A 35 -2.29 -4.76 -19.56
N TYR A 36 -2.61 -4.40 -20.79
CA TYR A 36 -2.75 -3.00 -21.20
C TYR A 36 -4.08 -2.42 -20.76
N TYR A 37 -5.16 -3.21 -20.83
CA TYR A 37 -6.43 -2.82 -20.23
C TYR A 37 -6.29 -2.59 -18.73
N LEU A 38 -5.48 -3.40 -18.02
CA LEU A 38 -5.18 -3.17 -16.61
C LEU A 38 -4.43 -1.85 -16.39
N MET A 39 -3.46 -1.51 -17.25
CA MET A 39 -2.75 -0.22 -17.16
C MET A 39 -3.71 0.95 -17.39
N LEU A 40 -4.58 0.88 -18.40
CA LEU A 40 -5.61 1.90 -18.64
C LEU A 40 -6.57 2.00 -17.45
N PHE A 41 -6.97 0.88 -16.87
CA PHE A 41 -7.82 0.85 -15.68
C PHE A 41 -7.18 1.58 -14.50
N VAL A 42 -5.89 1.30 -14.24
CA VAL A 42 -5.12 1.94 -13.17
C VAL A 42 -4.94 3.43 -13.43
N ILE A 43 -4.62 3.84 -14.67
CA ILE A 43 -4.54 5.25 -15.05
C ILE A 43 -5.89 5.92 -14.79
N GLY A 44 -6.98 5.32 -15.28
CA GLY A 44 -8.34 5.85 -15.16
C GLY A 44 -8.77 6.15 -13.73
N ILE A 45 -8.63 5.18 -12.82
CA ILE A 45 -8.94 5.39 -11.39
C ILE A 45 -8.01 6.41 -10.70
N SER A 46 -6.82 6.66 -11.26
CA SER A 46 -5.82 7.58 -10.69
C SER A 46 -5.98 9.02 -11.18
N LEU A 47 -6.58 9.25 -12.36
CA LEU A 47 -6.66 10.57 -13.00
C LEU A 47 -7.28 11.65 -12.11
N ILE A 48 -8.24 11.30 -11.26
CA ILE A 48 -8.88 12.23 -10.33
C ILE A 48 -7.83 12.90 -9.40
N ALA A 49 -6.74 12.19 -9.07
CA ALA A 49 -5.68 12.75 -8.23
C ALA A 49 -4.84 13.85 -8.90
N LEU A 50 -4.87 13.99 -10.23
CA LEU A 50 -4.24 15.13 -10.93
C LEU A 50 -4.88 16.46 -10.54
N ARG A 51 -6.15 16.42 -10.16
CA ARG A 51 -6.96 17.59 -9.81
C ARG A 51 -7.00 17.87 -8.32
N TYR A 52 -6.20 17.15 -7.54
CA TYR A 52 -6.16 17.28 -6.08
C TYR A 52 -5.47 18.57 -5.64
N ILE A 53 -6.16 19.34 -4.79
CA ILE A 53 -5.65 20.52 -4.09
C ILE A 53 -5.71 20.23 -2.57
N PRO A 54 -4.57 20.10 -1.87
CA PRO A 54 -4.54 19.80 -0.44
C PRO A 54 -4.97 21.00 0.40
N TYR A 55 -5.53 20.76 1.60
CA TYR A 55 -5.59 21.81 2.63
C TYR A 55 -4.19 22.07 3.20
N PHE A 56 -3.95 23.26 3.72
CA PHE A 56 -2.66 23.64 4.30
C PHE A 56 -2.22 22.74 5.48
N THR A 57 -3.16 22.08 6.15
CA THR A 57 -2.91 21.13 7.24
C THR A 57 -2.68 19.70 6.77
N ASP A 58 -2.96 19.37 5.51
CA ASP A 58 -2.78 18.04 4.96
C ASP A 58 -1.28 17.77 4.68
N ASP A 59 -0.83 16.53 4.90
CA ASP A 59 0.53 16.08 4.56
C ASP A 59 0.92 16.43 3.11
N GLY A 60 -0.04 16.35 2.18
CA GLY A 60 0.12 16.74 0.78
C GLY A 60 0.62 18.18 0.59
N ALA A 61 0.15 19.14 1.39
CA ALA A 61 0.60 20.53 1.30
C ALA A 61 2.07 20.69 1.73
N TYR A 62 2.51 19.95 2.75
CA TYR A 62 3.91 19.92 3.15
C TYR A 62 4.81 19.25 2.11
N HIS A 63 4.30 18.24 1.40
CA HIS A 63 4.99 17.64 0.26
C HIS A 63 5.13 18.63 -0.91
N PHE A 64 4.08 19.38 -1.21
CA PHE A 64 4.07 20.38 -2.28
C PHE A 64 4.99 21.56 -1.96
N LYS A 65 5.00 22.02 -0.70
CA LYS A 65 5.94 23.04 -0.23
C LYS A 65 7.39 22.58 -0.34
N ALA A 66 7.69 21.33 0.00
CA ALA A 66 9.04 20.79 -0.18
C ALA A 66 9.45 20.74 -1.67
N ALA A 67 8.55 20.28 -2.55
CA ALA A 67 8.78 20.33 -4.00
C ALA A 67 9.02 21.76 -4.50
N TYR A 68 8.26 22.74 -3.99
CA TYR A 68 8.47 24.15 -4.27
C TYR A 68 9.85 24.66 -3.85
N LEU A 69 10.36 24.24 -2.69
CA LEU A 69 11.72 24.61 -2.28
C LEU A 69 12.79 23.92 -3.14
N TYR A 70 12.50 22.72 -3.65
CA TYR A 70 13.44 21.97 -4.48
C TYR A 70 13.59 22.57 -5.89
N GLN A 71 12.63 23.36 -6.36
CA GLN A 71 12.66 23.96 -7.70
C GLN A 71 13.86 24.91 -7.90
N PHE A 72 14.38 25.49 -6.81
CA PHE A 72 15.52 26.42 -6.82
C PHE A 72 16.87 25.73 -7.05
N TYR A 73 16.90 24.40 -7.11
CA TYR A 73 18.13 23.64 -7.35
C TYR A 73 18.16 23.08 -8.77
N ASP A 74 18.97 23.69 -9.63
CA ASP A 74 19.12 23.25 -11.01
C ASP A 74 19.86 21.92 -11.17
N ASN A 75 20.71 21.57 -10.21
CA ASN A 75 21.54 20.38 -10.24
C ASN A 75 21.12 19.39 -9.14
N ILE A 76 20.85 18.14 -9.54
CA ILE A 76 20.46 17.05 -8.63
C ILE A 76 21.52 16.75 -7.56
N PHE A 77 22.80 16.85 -7.87
CA PHE A 77 23.88 16.60 -6.91
C PHE A 77 23.98 17.71 -5.86
N ASP A 78 23.77 18.97 -6.28
CA ASP A 78 23.74 20.11 -5.34
C ASP A 78 22.50 20.04 -4.44
N TRP A 79 21.33 19.76 -5.01
CA TRP A 79 20.12 19.46 -4.25
C TRP A 79 20.35 18.34 -3.24
N PHE A 80 20.93 17.22 -3.67
CA PHE A 80 21.16 16.06 -2.80
C PHE A 80 22.17 16.38 -1.69
N LYS A 81 23.26 17.09 -2.00
CA LYS A 81 24.24 17.54 -1.00
C LYS A 81 23.58 18.41 0.07
N ASN A 82 22.76 19.38 -0.35
CA ASN A 82 22.05 20.28 0.56
C ASN A 82 20.95 19.56 1.36
N LEU A 83 20.29 18.57 0.76
CA LEU A 83 19.34 17.71 1.47
C LEU A 83 20.04 16.94 2.59
N MET A 84 21.15 16.27 2.28
CA MET A 84 21.88 15.43 3.24
C MET A 84 22.58 16.25 4.32
N SER A 85 23.02 17.47 4.02
CA SER A 85 23.55 18.42 5.01
C SER A 85 22.47 19.11 5.86
N LYS A 86 21.18 18.82 5.60
CA LYS A 86 20.02 19.42 6.29
C LYS A 86 19.90 20.94 6.09
N ASN A 87 20.39 21.44 4.95
CA ASN A 87 20.34 22.87 4.63
C ASN A 87 19.00 23.31 4.04
N ILE A 88 18.11 22.37 3.68
CA ILE A 88 16.80 22.69 3.11
C ILE A 88 15.73 22.71 4.22
N PRO A 89 15.07 23.85 4.48
CA PRO A 89 14.11 23.98 5.58
C PRO A 89 12.75 23.39 5.20
N THR A 90 12.59 22.08 5.43
CA THR A 90 11.34 21.34 5.15
C THR A 90 10.68 20.83 6.44
N GLU A 91 9.35 20.74 6.44
CA GLU A 91 8.53 20.28 7.58
C GLU A 91 8.83 18.83 7.97
N TYR A 92 9.24 18.02 7.00
CA TYR A 92 9.74 16.69 7.25
C TYR A 92 11.25 16.65 7.07
N GLY A 93 11.93 15.86 7.90
CA GLY A 93 13.33 15.50 7.68
C GLY A 93 13.50 14.58 6.46
N TYR A 94 13.37 15.12 5.24
CA TYR A 94 13.48 14.35 3.98
C TYR A 94 14.87 13.76 3.74
N TYR A 95 15.89 14.23 4.46
CA TYR A 95 17.20 13.56 4.52
C TYR A 95 17.11 12.12 5.05
N ASN A 96 16.06 11.78 5.83
CA ASN A 96 15.77 10.41 6.25
C ASN A 96 14.98 9.61 5.19
N TYR A 97 14.47 10.26 4.14
CA TYR A 97 13.66 9.65 3.07
C TYR A 97 14.11 10.10 1.67
N PRO A 98 15.41 9.91 1.34
CA PRO A 98 16.01 10.54 0.16
C PRO A 98 15.36 10.09 -1.15
N LEU A 99 14.78 8.88 -1.22
CA LEU A 99 14.13 8.41 -2.43
C LEU A 99 12.76 9.06 -2.64
N PHE A 100 12.01 9.33 -1.57
CA PHE A 100 10.79 10.13 -1.70
C PHE A 100 11.12 11.60 -1.99
N ALA A 101 12.17 12.14 -1.37
CA ALA A 101 12.65 13.50 -1.68
C ALA A 101 13.01 13.64 -3.17
N LEU A 102 13.63 12.61 -3.76
CA LEU A 102 13.95 12.57 -5.17
C LEU A 102 12.70 12.59 -6.05
N LEU A 103 11.64 11.88 -5.65
CA LEU A 103 10.35 11.94 -6.34
C LEU A 103 9.80 13.38 -6.34
N LEU A 104 9.87 14.09 -5.21
CA LEU A 104 9.46 15.50 -5.15
C LEU A 104 10.34 16.38 -6.04
N TYR A 105 11.65 16.15 -6.06
CA TYR A 105 12.61 16.89 -6.89
C TYR A 105 12.30 16.77 -8.39
N ILE A 106 11.97 15.57 -8.87
CA ILE A 106 11.65 15.31 -10.29
C ILE A 106 10.50 16.20 -10.78
N PHE A 107 9.50 16.44 -9.94
CA PHE A 107 8.35 17.28 -10.27
C PHE A 107 8.48 18.74 -9.78
N SER A 108 9.58 19.09 -9.11
CA SER A 108 9.74 20.41 -8.48
C SER A 108 9.65 21.58 -9.47
N LYS A 109 10.18 21.41 -10.68
CA LYS A 109 10.20 22.45 -11.71
C LYS A 109 8.90 22.60 -12.50
N THR A 110 7.91 21.74 -12.29
CA THR A 110 6.64 21.83 -13.04
C THR A 110 5.71 22.90 -12.48
N GLY A 111 5.85 23.24 -11.19
CA GLY A 111 4.90 24.09 -10.46
C GLY A 111 3.53 23.45 -10.19
N THR A 112 3.27 22.27 -10.75
CA THR A 112 1.99 21.54 -10.70
C THR A 112 2.15 20.26 -9.88
N TYR A 113 2.16 20.39 -8.56
CA TYR A 113 2.58 19.31 -7.66
C TYR A 113 1.57 18.18 -7.47
N SER A 114 0.32 18.34 -7.92
CA SER A 114 -0.65 17.24 -8.00
C SER A 114 -0.18 16.07 -8.87
N LEU A 115 0.79 16.31 -9.78
CA LEU A 115 1.50 15.26 -10.52
C LEU A 115 2.18 14.23 -9.60
N ILE A 116 2.66 14.67 -8.44
CA ILE A 116 3.28 13.80 -7.43
C ILE A 116 2.20 12.87 -6.85
N SER A 117 1.06 13.43 -6.41
CA SER A 117 -0.08 12.67 -5.88
C SER A 117 -0.61 11.66 -6.90
N PHE A 118 -0.78 12.08 -8.16
CA PHE A 118 -1.16 11.21 -9.27
C PHE A 118 -0.16 10.06 -9.48
N THR A 119 1.14 10.37 -9.52
CA THR A 119 2.19 9.37 -9.73
C THR A 119 2.20 8.34 -8.61
N VAL A 120 2.09 8.79 -7.37
CA VAL A 120 2.08 7.92 -6.18
C VAL A 120 0.88 6.97 -6.20
N ILE A 121 -0.34 7.50 -6.37
CA ILE A 121 -1.54 6.66 -6.33
C ILE A 121 -1.60 5.69 -7.52
N MET A 122 -1.13 6.11 -8.70
CA MET A 122 -0.99 5.25 -9.86
C MET A 122 -0.04 4.08 -9.60
N ILE A 123 1.13 4.33 -8.99
CA ILE A 123 2.07 3.27 -8.62
C ILE A 123 1.45 2.31 -7.61
N VAL A 124 0.79 2.83 -6.57
CA VAL A 124 0.14 2.01 -5.53
C VAL A 124 -0.92 1.09 -6.15
N TYR A 125 -1.83 1.63 -6.95
CA TYR A 125 -2.85 0.82 -7.64
C TYR A 125 -2.23 -0.18 -8.61
N PHE A 126 -1.20 0.22 -9.36
CA PHE A 126 -0.51 -0.68 -10.27
C PHE A 126 0.07 -1.86 -9.52
N LEU A 127 0.83 -1.64 -8.45
CA LEU A 127 1.49 -2.70 -7.69
C LEU A 127 0.47 -3.69 -7.10
N TYR A 128 -0.60 -3.19 -6.49
CA TYR A 128 -1.62 -4.05 -5.89
C TYR A 128 -2.42 -4.86 -6.91
N THR A 129 -2.91 -4.21 -7.97
CA THR A 129 -3.69 -4.90 -9.00
C THR A 129 -2.83 -5.87 -9.82
N LYS A 130 -1.54 -5.54 -10.02
CA LYS A 130 -0.56 -6.41 -10.69
C LYS A 130 -0.36 -7.73 -9.97
N ILE A 131 -0.41 -7.77 -8.64
CA ILE A 131 -0.31 -9.02 -7.87
C ILE A 131 -1.46 -9.97 -8.22
N ILE A 132 -2.69 -9.47 -8.18
CA ILE A 132 -3.89 -10.28 -8.48
C ILE A 132 -3.90 -10.71 -9.95
N TYR A 133 -3.49 -9.83 -10.87
CA TYR A 133 -3.31 -10.17 -12.27
C TYR A 133 -2.28 -11.29 -12.47
N ASP A 134 -1.11 -11.20 -11.84
CA ASP A 134 -0.06 -12.22 -11.93
C ASP A 134 -0.54 -13.57 -11.37
N ILE A 135 -1.24 -13.57 -10.22
CA ILE A 135 -1.84 -14.78 -9.64
C ILE A 135 -2.89 -15.38 -10.59
N SER A 136 -3.75 -14.55 -11.18
CA SER A 136 -4.78 -14.97 -12.12
C SER A 136 -4.20 -15.64 -13.36
N ARG A 137 -3.13 -15.08 -13.92
CA ARG A 137 -2.41 -15.66 -15.06
C ARG A 137 -1.69 -16.95 -14.70
N LYS A 138 -1.05 -17.01 -13.52
CA LYS A 138 -0.24 -18.16 -13.08
C LYS A 138 -1.10 -19.37 -12.68
N TYR A 139 -2.21 -19.15 -11.98
CA TYR A 139 -3.01 -20.22 -11.36
C TYR A 139 -4.41 -20.39 -11.97
N ASN A 140 -4.73 -19.65 -13.02
CA ASN A 140 -6.02 -19.75 -13.71
C ASN A 140 -7.25 -19.67 -12.76
N ILE A 141 -7.26 -18.68 -11.86
CA ILE A 141 -8.34 -18.51 -10.87
C ILE A 141 -9.68 -18.19 -11.54
N SER A 142 -10.81 -18.45 -10.85
CA SER A 142 -12.14 -18.15 -11.39
C SER A 142 -12.34 -16.65 -11.61
N LYS A 143 -13.22 -16.29 -12.56
CA LYS A 143 -13.58 -14.89 -12.86
C LYS A 143 -14.11 -14.16 -11.62
N PHE A 144 -14.97 -14.82 -10.85
CA PHE A 144 -15.52 -14.28 -9.60
C PHE A 144 -14.43 -14.00 -8.56
N LEU A 145 -13.55 -14.97 -8.27
CA LEU A 145 -12.46 -14.79 -7.32
C LEU A 145 -11.50 -13.68 -7.79
N PHE A 146 -11.19 -13.63 -9.09
CA PHE A 146 -10.38 -12.55 -9.66
C PHE A 146 -11.02 -11.18 -9.46
N LEU A 147 -12.31 -11.03 -9.79
CA LEU A 147 -13.02 -9.76 -9.67
C LEU A 147 -13.11 -9.32 -8.20
N LEU A 148 -13.51 -10.23 -7.30
CA LEU A 148 -13.58 -9.96 -5.87
C LEU A 148 -12.21 -9.52 -5.34
N ALA A 149 -11.14 -10.27 -5.63
CA ALA A 149 -9.80 -9.92 -5.16
C ALA A 149 -9.27 -8.59 -5.75
N LEU A 150 -9.56 -8.31 -7.02
CA LEU A 150 -9.18 -7.06 -7.65
C LEU A 150 -9.90 -5.87 -7.00
N LEU A 151 -11.21 -5.99 -6.79
CA LEU A 151 -12.02 -4.97 -6.10
C LEU A 151 -11.59 -4.80 -4.64
N THR A 152 -11.25 -5.89 -3.94
CA THR A 152 -10.65 -5.84 -2.60
C THR A 152 -9.36 -5.01 -2.61
N MET A 153 -8.43 -5.29 -3.52
CA MET A 153 -7.17 -4.55 -3.61
C MET A 153 -7.37 -3.07 -3.93
N ILE A 154 -8.38 -2.72 -4.75
CA ILE A 154 -8.73 -1.33 -5.04
C ILE A 154 -9.34 -0.66 -3.79
N ALA A 155 -10.28 -1.33 -3.12
CA ALA A 155 -10.96 -0.81 -1.94
C ALA A 155 -10.02 -0.62 -0.74
N ILE A 156 -8.94 -1.39 -0.63
CA ILE A 156 -7.93 -1.22 0.43
C ILE A 156 -7.13 0.08 0.25
N VAL A 157 -6.96 0.57 -0.98
CA VAL A 157 -6.26 1.84 -1.23
C VAL A 157 -7.16 2.99 -0.83
N ASN A 158 -6.92 3.60 0.33
CA ASN A 158 -7.58 4.86 0.68
C ASN A 158 -7.04 5.99 -0.20
N VAL A 159 -7.90 6.53 -1.05
CA VAL A 159 -7.52 7.55 -2.04
C VAL A 159 -6.95 8.79 -1.37
N ARG A 160 -7.67 9.39 -0.41
CA ARG A 160 -7.23 10.60 0.29
C ARG A 160 -5.90 10.39 1.01
N TYR A 161 -5.78 9.29 1.73
CA TYR A 161 -4.56 8.98 2.46
C TYR A 161 -3.39 8.71 1.50
N THR A 162 -3.64 8.13 0.33
CA THR A 162 -2.60 7.86 -0.67
C THR A 162 -2.20 9.10 -1.45
N THR A 163 -3.11 10.03 -1.73
CA THR A 163 -2.80 11.29 -2.44
C THR A 163 -2.16 12.34 -1.53
N SER A 164 -2.46 12.31 -0.22
CA SER A 164 -1.92 13.24 0.78
C SER A 164 -0.78 12.63 1.60
N GLY A 165 -1.03 11.53 2.32
CA GLY A 165 -0.06 10.76 3.11
C GLY A 165 0.84 9.84 2.25
N MET A 166 1.25 10.34 1.09
CA MET A 166 1.86 9.62 -0.05
C MET A 166 2.96 8.63 0.32
N ARG A 167 3.88 9.05 1.19
CA ARG A 167 5.09 8.26 1.53
C ARG A 167 4.75 6.87 2.06
N TYR A 168 3.81 6.79 3.00
CA TYR A 168 3.51 5.53 3.67
C TYR A 168 2.86 4.54 2.71
N SER A 169 1.82 4.97 1.98
CA SER A 169 1.14 4.14 0.98
C SER A 169 2.10 3.64 -0.11
N LEU A 170 2.97 4.52 -0.61
CA LEU A 170 3.96 4.16 -1.63
C LEU A 170 4.92 3.08 -1.10
N ALA A 171 5.53 3.32 0.06
CA ALA A 171 6.50 2.39 0.65
C ALA A 171 5.86 1.03 0.98
N VAL A 172 4.64 1.03 1.53
CA VAL A 172 3.90 -0.20 1.86
C VAL A 172 3.54 -0.99 0.60
N SER A 173 3.03 -0.34 -0.45
CA SER A 173 2.65 -1.05 -1.68
C SER A 173 3.84 -1.72 -2.37
N ILE A 174 5.00 -1.05 -2.39
CA ILE A 174 6.26 -1.61 -2.87
C ILE A 174 6.65 -2.81 -2.00
N LEU A 175 6.58 -2.68 -0.68
CA LEU A 175 6.98 -3.74 0.23
C LEU A 175 6.10 -4.99 0.11
N VAL A 176 4.78 -4.83 0.03
CA VAL A 176 3.82 -5.92 -0.21
C VAL A 176 4.11 -6.60 -1.55
N PHE A 177 4.39 -5.82 -2.60
CA PHE A 177 4.75 -6.37 -3.91
C PHE A 177 6.06 -7.18 -3.85
N LEU A 178 7.08 -6.70 -3.13
CA LEU A 178 8.33 -7.43 -2.91
C LEU A 178 8.08 -8.74 -2.14
N PHE A 179 7.28 -8.72 -1.07
CA PHE A 179 6.89 -9.92 -0.33
C PHE A 179 6.14 -10.94 -1.19
N TYR A 180 5.27 -10.48 -2.10
CA TYR A 180 4.66 -11.37 -3.08
C TYR A 180 5.70 -12.00 -4.03
N LYS A 181 6.70 -11.24 -4.50
CA LYS A 181 7.76 -11.77 -5.38
C LYS A 181 8.69 -12.75 -4.66
N GLU A 182 8.86 -12.64 -3.34
CA GLU A 182 9.64 -13.59 -2.53
C GLU A 182 9.09 -15.02 -2.56
N ILE A 183 7.80 -15.22 -2.89
CA ILE A 183 7.23 -16.56 -3.09
C ILE A 183 8.09 -17.35 -4.09
N ASN A 184 8.48 -16.74 -5.21
CA ASN A 184 9.27 -17.43 -6.22
C ASN A 184 10.70 -17.73 -5.73
N ASN A 185 11.24 -16.85 -4.89
CA ASN A 185 12.58 -16.95 -4.28
C ASN A 185 12.63 -17.94 -3.09
N GLY A 186 11.47 -18.28 -2.51
CA GLY A 186 11.39 -19.11 -1.30
C GLY A 186 12.00 -18.43 -0.08
N PHE A 187 11.92 -17.09 0.00
CA PHE A 187 12.42 -16.30 1.12
C PHE A 187 13.91 -16.52 1.47
N LYS A 188 14.74 -16.78 0.45
CA LYS A 188 16.19 -16.91 0.63
C LYS A 188 16.84 -15.53 0.81
N VAL A 189 17.94 -15.51 1.56
CA VAL A 189 18.81 -14.34 1.69
C VAL A 189 19.71 -14.30 0.45
N ASN A 190 19.41 -13.40 -0.48
CA ASN A 190 20.20 -13.19 -1.70
C ASN A 190 20.11 -11.71 -2.15
N LYS A 191 20.57 -11.42 -3.36
CA LYS A 191 20.60 -10.07 -3.94
C LYS A 191 19.24 -9.36 -3.96
N THR A 192 18.11 -10.09 -3.88
CA THR A 192 16.78 -9.44 -3.82
C THR A 192 16.59 -8.62 -2.55
N ILE A 193 17.40 -8.86 -1.50
CA ILE A 193 17.34 -8.10 -0.26
C ILE A 193 17.58 -6.60 -0.49
N TYR A 194 18.44 -6.24 -1.44
CA TYR A 194 18.74 -4.84 -1.71
C TYR A 194 17.52 -4.05 -2.18
N PHE A 195 16.51 -4.71 -2.76
CA PHE A 195 15.26 -4.04 -3.12
C PHE A 195 14.46 -3.54 -1.91
N TYR A 196 14.69 -4.07 -0.71
CA TYR A 196 14.04 -3.57 0.51
C TYR A 196 14.60 -2.22 0.98
N LEU A 197 15.74 -1.76 0.44
CA LEU A 197 16.20 -0.39 0.67
C LEU A 197 15.24 0.63 0.07
N VAL A 198 14.60 0.32 -1.06
CA VAL A 198 13.65 1.21 -1.74
C VAL A 198 12.53 1.68 -0.79
N PRO A 199 11.69 0.79 -0.19
CA PRO A 199 10.65 1.25 0.72
C PRO A 199 11.19 1.92 1.99
N VAL A 200 12.36 1.52 2.49
CA VAL A 200 12.99 2.16 3.67
C VAL A 200 13.39 3.60 3.39
N LEU A 201 13.97 3.86 2.21
CA LEU A 201 14.36 5.20 1.75
C LEU A 201 13.15 6.09 1.36
N ILE A 202 11.94 5.54 1.34
CA ILE A 202 10.68 6.28 1.11
C ILE A 202 9.99 6.57 2.44
N HIS A 203 9.91 5.58 3.35
CA HIS A 203 9.27 5.75 4.64
C HIS A 203 9.83 4.81 5.72
N SER A 204 10.19 5.38 6.87
CA SER A 204 10.89 4.68 7.95
C SER A 204 10.08 3.59 8.64
N SER A 205 8.75 3.70 8.67
CA SER A 205 7.90 2.66 9.29
C SER A 205 7.99 1.30 8.59
N THR A 206 8.54 1.22 7.37
CA THR A 206 8.72 -0.05 6.67
C THR A 206 9.87 -0.87 7.25
N VAL A 207 10.79 -0.24 7.99
CA VAL A 207 11.96 -0.90 8.61
C VAL A 207 11.53 -2.12 9.42
N ILE A 208 10.46 -2.02 10.22
CA ILE A 208 10.05 -3.14 11.07
C ILE A 208 9.62 -4.37 10.27
N PHE A 209 8.92 -4.18 9.16
CA PHE A 209 8.49 -5.27 8.28
C PHE A 209 9.66 -5.84 7.47
N VAL A 210 10.61 -4.98 7.08
CA VAL A 210 11.88 -5.42 6.45
C VAL A 210 12.70 -6.26 7.42
N LEU A 211 12.82 -5.85 8.69
CA LEU A 211 13.47 -6.63 9.74
C LEU A 211 12.79 -7.99 9.93
N MET A 212 11.45 -8.02 9.97
CA MET A 212 10.70 -9.29 10.02
C MET A 212 11.05 -10.21 8.86
N ARG A 213 11.14 -9.68 7.63
CA ARG A 213 11.57 -10.45 6.46
C ARG A 213 13.01 -10.94 6.58
N LEU A 214 13.93 -10.12 7.10
CA LEU A 214 15.33 -10.51 7.29
C LEU A 214 15.48 -11.60 8.35
N MET A 215 14.63 -11.58 9.38
CA MET A 215 14.60 -12.60 10.44
C MET A 215 13.87 -13.89 10.03
N PHE A 216 12.98 -13.82 9.02
CA PHE A 216 12.13 -14.93 8.63
C PHE A 216 12.85 -16.27 8.31
N PRO A 217 14.05 -16.30 7.69
CA PRO A 217 14.80 -17.54 7.50
C PRO A 217 15.06 -18.32 8.81
N TRP A 218 15.17 -17.62 9.95
CA TRP A 218 15.29 -18.22 11.27
C TRP A 218 13.94 -18.53 11.92
N LEU A 219 12.85 -17.92 11.47
CA LEU A 219 11.50 -18.12 12.01
C LEU A 219 10.71 -19.24 11.30
N LYS A 220 11.13 -19.65 10.10
CA LYS A 220 10.38 -20.55 9.21
C LYS A 220 9.97 -21.93 9.77
N ASP A 221 10.59 -22.41 10.85
CA ASP A 221 10.28 -23.71 11.48
C ASP A 221 9.06 -23.67 12.43
N MET A 222 8.42 -22.51 12.60
CA MET A 222 7.09 -22.35 13.23
C MET A 222 6.98 -22.78 14.69
N LYS A 223 8.10 -22.90 15.41
CA LYS A 223 8.10 -23.26 16.83
C LYS A 223 7.36 -22.22 17.67
N ILE A 224 6.66 -22.66 18.71
CA ILE A 224 5.79 -21.80 19.54
C ILE A 224 6.55 -20.64 20.17
N TYR A 225 7.76 -20.87 20.69
CA TYR A 225 8.57 -19.83 21.31
C TYR A 225 8.90 -18.69 20.33
N LYS A 226 9.12 -18.99 19.04
CA LYS A 226 9.38 -17.97 18.01
C LYS A 226 8.15 -17.10 17.75
N LYS A 227 6.95 -17.70 17.79
CA LYS A 227 5.68 -16.96 17.69
C LYS A 227 5.48 -16.04 18.88
N LEU A 228 5.77 -16.52 20.09
CA LEU A 228 5.72 -15.72 21.31
C LEU A 228 6.75 -14.58 21.26
N THR A 229 7.99 -14.85 20.82
CA THR A 229 9.01 -13.80 20.65
C THR A 229 8.53 -12.68 19.73
N VAL A 230 7.92 -13.01 18.59
CA VAL A 230 7.38 -12.00 17.67
C VAL A 230 6.19 -11.26 18.29
N LEU A 231 5.27 -11.97 18.92
CA LEU A 231 4.09 -11.39 19.58
C LEU A 231 4.45 -10.43 20.72
N PHE A 232 5.54 -10.69 21.44
CA PHE A 232 6.01 -9.83 22.55
C PHE A 232 7.14 -8.86 22.15
N SER A 233 7.56 -8.86 20.88
CA SER A 233 8.72 -8.09 20.42
C SER A 233 8.59 -6.58 20.64
N LEU A 234 7.45 -5.98 20.30
CA LEU A 234 7.25 -4.53 20.44
C LEU A 234 6.96 -4.06 21.86
N PRO A 235 6.15 -4.76 22.68
CA PRO A 235 6.06 -4.47 24.11
C PRO A 235 7.44 -4.47 24.81
N LEU A 236 8.31 -5.41 24.45
CA LEU A 236 9.69 -5.45 24.95
C LEU A 236 10.54 -4.30 24.40
N LEU A 237 10.39 -3.94 23.11
CA LEU A 237 11.12 -2.82 22.52
C LEU A 237 10.84 -1.50 23.25
N ILE A 238 9.60 -1.28 23.73
CA ILE A 238 9.23 -0.11 24.52
C ILE A 238 10.03 -0.05 25.81
N GLN A 239 10.08 -1.15 26.56
CA GLN A 239 10.82 -1.22 27.81
C GLN A 239 12.33 -1.03 27.60
N LEU A 240 12.84 -1.47 26.45
CA LEU A 240 14.26 -1.34 26.08
C LEU A 240 14.60 0.00 25.42
N SER A 241 13.61 0.79 24.98
CA SER A 241 13.81 2.06 24.25
C SER A 241 14.78 3.01 24.97
N PRO A 242 14.65 3.27 26.28
CA PRO A 242 15.58 4.17 26.99
C PRO A 242 17.02 3.67 27.02
N VAL A 243 17.23 2.35 27.02
CA VAL A 243 18.57 1.73 27.00
C VAL A 243 19.15 1.83 25.59
N LEU A 244 18.33 1.56 24.56
CA LEU A 244 18.75 1.64 23.16
C LEU A 244 19.11 3.06 22.72
N GLN A 245 18.43 4.08 23.27
CA GLN A 245 18.77 5.49 23.02
C GLN A 245 20.21 5.84 23.46
N ARG A 246 20.78 5.13 24.46
CA ARG A 246 22.16 5.35 24.92
C ARG A 246 23.23 4.92 23.92
N LEU A 247 22.86 4.13 22.89
CA LEU A 247 23.79 3.70 21.84
C LEU A 247 24.22 4.87 20.93
N ASN A 248 23.55 6.03 21.01
CA ASN A 248 23.88 7.26 20.31
C ASN A 248 24.01 7.11 18.77
N ILE A 249 23.18 6.24 18.19
CA ILE A 249 23.08 6.06 16.74
C ILE A 249 21.95 6.96 16.24
N ASN A 250 22.29 8.05 15.52
CA ASN A 250 21.35 9.08 15.08
C ASN A 250 20.05 8.54 14.45
N TYR A 251 20.16 7.57 13.53
CA TYR A 251 18.98 7.01 12.86
C TYR A 251 18.14 6.13 13.79
N LEU A 252 18.78 5.39 14.71
CA LEU A 252 18.06 4.60 15.72
C LEU A 252 17.30 5.50 16.67
N SER A 253 17.92 6.59 17.16
CA SER A 253 17.26 7.59 18.01
C SER A 253 16.04 8.18 17.31
N PHE A 254 16.17 8.56 16.04
CA PHE A 254 15.06 9.03 15.22
C PHE A 254 13.91 8.01 15.10
N LEU A 255 14.20 6.71 14.96
CA LEU A 255 13.17 5.67 14.91
C LEU A 255 12.46 5.51 16.26
N LEU A 256 13.22 5.53 17.37
CA LEU A 256 12.68 5.40 18.73
C LEU A 256 11.82 6.61 19.10
N GLU A 257 12.27 7.83 18.82
CA GLU A 257 11.48 9.05 19.04
C GLU A 257 10.15 9.00 18.27
N LYS A 258 10.17 8.59 17.00
CA LYS A 258 8.94 8.40 16.22
C LYS A 258 8.01 7.35 16.84
N PHE A 259 8.58 6.26 17.31
CA PHE A 259 7.83 5.18 17.92
C PHE A 259 7.16 5.66 19.22
N ASP A 260 7.88 6.42 20.06
CA ASP A 260 7.36 7.01 21.30
C ASP A 260 6.22 8.01 21.03
N VAL A 261 6.35 8.88 20.03
CA VAL A 261 5.28 9.81 19.61
C VAL A 261 4.01 9.05 19.22
N TYR A 262 4.13 7.91 18.53
CA TYR A 262 2.98 7.13 18.07
C TYR A 262 2.35 6.22 19.14
N GLN A 263 2.93 6.12 20.34
CA GLN A 263 2.32 5.39 21.46
C GLN A 263 1.13 6.14 22.08
N ASN A 264 1.03 7.46 21.90
CA ASN A 264 -0.06 8.25 22.46
C ASN A 264 -1.40 7.96 21.76
N THR A 265 -2.22 7.09 22.37
CA THR A 265 -3.54 6.72 21.87
C THR A 265 -4.62 7.77 22.11
N ALA A 266 -4.45 8.67 23.08
CA ALA A 266 -5.40 9.74 23.33
C ALA A 266 -5.49 10.70 22.13
N THR A 267 -4.34 11.00 21.52
CA THR A 267 -4.26 11.78 20.27
C THR A 267 -4.93 11.05 19.10
N PHE A 268 -4.86 9.72 19.05
CA PHE A 268 -5.58 8.96 18.03
C PHE A 268 -7.09 9.09 18.21
N ILE A 269 -7.60 8.89 19.43
CA ILE A 269 -9.05 8.94 19.71
C ILE A 269 -9.63 10.34 19.46
N SER A 270 -8.86 11.40 19.72
CA SER A 270 -9.32 12.78 19.49
C SER A 270 -9.28 13.19 18.01
N LEU A 271 -8.31 12.71 17.24
CA LEU A 271 -8.11 13.11 15.84
C LEU A 271 -8.78 12.16 14.83
N PHE A 272 -8.87 10.87 15.14
CA PHE A 272 -9.36 9.84 14.23
C PHE A 272 -10.81 9.48 14.52
N ARG A 273 -11.55 9.18 13.45
CA ARG A 273 -13.00 9.01 13.53
C ARG A 273 -13.36 7.58 13.87
N THR A 274 -14.63 7.37 14.22
CA THR A 274 -15.21 6.05 14.47
C THR A 274 -15.01 5.07 13.30
N SER A 275 -14.98 5.56 12.05
CA SER A 275 -14.68 4.73 10.87
C SER A 275 -13.27 4.15 10.88
N ASP A 276 -12.29 4.93 11.34
CA ASP A 276 -10.89 4.51 11.40
C ASP A 276 -10.72 3.45 12.50
N LEU A 277 -11.41 3.64 13.64
CA LEU A 277 -11.51 2.64 14.70
C LEU A 277 -12.14 1.32 14.20
N TYR A 278 -13.26 1.37 13.46
CA TYR A 278 -13.86 0.16 12.90
C TYR A 278 -12.93 -0.55 11.93
N ASN A 279 -12.23 0.19 11.05
CA ASN A 279 -11.24 -0.38 10.14
C ASN A 279 -10.13 -1.10 10.90
N VAL A 280 -9.59 -0.47 11.96
CA VAL A 280 -8.58 -1.06 12.85
C VAL A 280 -9.08 -2.36 13.49
N TYR A 281 -10.27 -2.35 14.09
CA TYR A 281 -10.83 -3.53 14.77
C TYR A 281 -11.12 -4.68 13.80
N ILE A 282 -11.63 -4.39 12.60
CA ILE A 282 -11.79 -5.40 11.55
C ILE A 282 -10.43 -5.99 11.17
N GLY A 283 -9.39 -5.16 11.03
CA GLY A 283 -8.03 -5.61 10.76
C GLY A 283 -7.45 -6.53 11.85
N VAL A 284 -7.69 -6.21 13.12
CA VAL A 284 -7.33 -7.07 14.26
C VAL A 284 -8.08 -8.41 14.21
N PHE A 285 -9.38 -8.37 13.96
CA PHE A 285 -10.19 -9.58 13.83
C PHE A 285 -9.70 -10.47 12.69
N ILE A 286 -9.34 -9.86 11.54
CA ILE A 286 -8.72 -10.56 10.42
C ILE A 286 -7.40 -11.22 10.81
N CYS A 287 -6.57 -10.58 11.66
CA CYS A 287 -5.33 -11.21 12.16
C CYS A 287 -5.64 -12.49 12.95
N PHE A 288 -6.64 -12.47 13.83
CA PHE A 288 -7.07 -13.66 14.57
C PHE A 288 -7.61 -14.76 13.64
N LEU A 289 -8.46 -14.40 12.68
CA LEU A 289 -8.95 -15.36 11.67
C LEU A 289 -7.82 -15.95 10.84
N TYR A 290 -6.82 -15.13 10.47
CA TYR A 290 -5.67 -15.59 9.72
C TYR A 290 -4.84 -16.60 10.53
N ILE A 291 -4.58 -16.33 11.82
CA ILE A 291 -3.89 -17.26 12.72
C ILE A 291 -4.67 -18.58 12.81
N PHE A 292 -5.99 -18.51 12.99
CA PHE A 292 -6.85 -19.69 13.01
C PHE A 292 -6.78 -20.49 11.70
N PHE A 293 -6.91 -19.83 10.54
CA PHE A 293 -6.80 -20.47 9.22
C PHE A 293 -5.41 -21.02 8.94
N TYR A 294 -4.36 -20.41 9.48
CA TYR A 294 -3.02 -20.95 9.34
C TYR A 294 -2.91 -22.34 9.98
N HIS A 295 -3.40 -22.47 11.21
CA HIS A 295 -3.31 -23.69 11.99
C HIS A 295 -4.28 -24.80 11.52
N THR A 296 -5.38 -24.43 10.90
CA THR A 296 -6.39 -25.38 10.40
C THR A 296 -6.18 -25.77 8.94
N ASN A 297 -5.70 -24.85 8.09
CA ASN A 297 -5.66 -25.02 6.64
C ASN A 297 -4.29 -24.70 6.02
N PHE A 298 -3.75 -23.48 6.22
CA PHE A 298 -2.60 -23.03 5.40
C PHE A 298 -1.33 -23.85 5.59
N ARG A 299 -1.02 -24.28 6.81
CA ARG A 299 0.19 -25.09 7.11
C ARG A 299 0.23 -26.45 6.40
N PHE A 300 -0.89 -26.90 5.86
CA PHE A 300 -1.00 -28.17 5.13
C PHE A 300 -0.84 -27.96 3.61
N GLN A 301 -0.38 -26.79 3.20
CA GLN A 301 -0.16 -26.47 1.80
C GLN A 301 0.99 -27.30 1.21
N THR A 302 0.74 -27.94 0.08
CA THR A 302 1.71 -28.83 -0.59
C THR A 302 2.82 -28.05 -1.28
N ASN A 303 2.54 -26.83 -1.72
CA ASN A 303 3.54 -25.96 -2.33
C ASN A 303 4.33 -25.24 -1.23
N HIS A 304 5.52 -25.77 -0.90
CA HIS A 304 6.39 -25.24 0.14
C HIS A 304 6.69 -23.73 0.00
N LYS A 305 6.82 -23.21 -1.23
CA LYS A 305 7.07 -21.78 -1.45
C LYS A 305 5.87 -20.91 -1.05
N VAL A 306 4.67 -21.40 -1.26
CA VAL A 306 3.42 -20.74 -0.87
C VAL A 306 3.18 -20.90 0.63
N ASP A 307 3.48 -22.08 1.18
CA ASP A 307 3.43 -22.30 2.63
C ASP A 307 4.33 -21.30 3.37
N LEU A 308 5.58 -21.13 2.95
CA LEU A 308 6.49 -20.11 3.50
C LEU A 308 5.89 -18.70 3.47
N PHE A 309 5.16 -18.34 2.41
CA PHE A 309 4.47 -17.05 2.36
C PHE A 309 3.35 -16.97 3.39
N PHE A 310 2.55 -18.03 3.52
CA PHE A 310 1.49 -18.07 4.53
C PHE A 310 2.05 -17.95 5.95
N SER A 311 3.18 -18.61 6.21
CA SER A 311 3.84 -18.54 7.50
C SER A 311 4.51 -17.19 7.75
N PHE A 312 5.04 -16.56 6.71
CA PHE A 312 5.54 -15.19 6.81
C PHE A 312 4.41 -14.22 7.17
N VAL A 313 3.27 -14.29 6.49
CA VAL A 313 2.10 -13.46 6.80
C VAL A 313 1.56 -13.74 8.21
N LEU A 314 1.65 -14.98 8.71
CA LEU A 314 1.33 -15.30 10.11
C LEU A 314 2.19 -14.48 11.08
N TYR A 315 3.50 -14.41 10.85
CA TYR A 315 4.39 -13.60 11.70
C TYR A 315 4.10 -12.12 11.61
N ILE A 316 3.68 -11.61 10.44
CA ILE A 316 3.22 -10.24 10.30
C ILE A 316 1.92 -10.02 11.10
N CYS A 317 0.96 -10.96 11.09
CA CYS A 317 -0.23 -10.88 11.96
C CYS A 317 0.14 -10.86 13.44
N LEU A 318 1.06 -11.72 13.89
CA LEU A 318 1.54 -11.73 15.27
C LEU A 318 2.24 -10.42 15.65
N LEU A 319 3.03 -9.87 14.74
CA LEU A 319 3.67 -8.57 14.91
C LEU A 319 2.62 -7.44 15.00
N THR A 320 1.55 -7.49 14.21
CA THR A 320 0.42 -6.55 14.33
C THR A 320 -0.29 -6.67 15.67
N LEU A 321 -0.50 -7.89 16.18
CA LEU A 321 -1.09 -8.09 17.50
C LEU A 321 -0.17 -7.61 18.65
N SER A 322 1.14 -7.51 18.42
CA SER A 322 2.07 -6.96 19.42
C SER A 322 1.87 -5.46 19.70
N VAL A 323 1.18 -4.72 18.82
CA VAL A 323 0.91 -3.28 18.96
C VAL A 323 -0.54 -2.95 19.29
N LEU A 324 -1.32 -3.92 19.76
CA LEU A 324 -2.71 -3.70 20.17
C LEU A 324 -2.92 -2.47 21.07
N PRO A 325 -2.05 -2.17 22.05
CA PRO A 325 -2.22 -0.99 22.90
C PRO A 325 -2.03 0.36 22.18
N PHE A 326 -1.45 0.40 20.97
CA PHE A 326 -1.02 1.62 20.27
C PHE A 326 -1.82 1.81 18.98
N LEU A 327 -3.03 2.37 19.10
CA LEU A 327 -3.98 2.53 17.99
C LEU A 327 -3.38 3.19 16.73
N THR A 328 -2.55 4.23 16.88
CA THR A 328 -1.89 4.90 15.73
C THR A 328 -0.95 3.98 14.97
N ILE A 329 -0.21 3.13 15.68
CA ILE A 329 0.71 2.16 15.08
C ILE A 329 -0.11 1.01 14.48
N LEU A 330 -1.13 0.57 15.21
CA LEU A 330 -2.02 -0.51 14.80
C LEU A 330 -2.77 -0.18 13.51
N ASP A 331 -3.29 1.04 13.34
CA ASP A 331 -3.92 1.51 12.10
C ASP A 331 -3.00 1.35 10.88
N ARG A 332 -1.75 1.80 11.02
CA ARG A 332 -0.73 1.62 9.98
C ARG A 332 -0.48 0.13 9.72
N PHE A 333 -0.34 -0.69 10.75
CA PHE A 333 -0.06 -2.12 10.55
C PHE A 333 -1.25 -2.85 9.89
N VAL A 334 -2.48 -2.45 10.18
CA VAL A 334 -3.69 -2.98 9.56
C VAL A 334 -3.71 -2.73 8.06
N TRP A 335 -3.27 -1.55 7.58
CA TRP A 335 -3.07 -1.27 6.16
C TRP A 335 -2.11 -2.25 5.47
N PHE A 336 -1.17 -2.80 6.22
CA PHE A 336 -0.21 -3.80 5.74
C PHE A 336 -0.83 -5.21 5.69
N ILE A 337 -1.71 -5.53 6.64
CA ILE A 337 -2.36 -6.84 6.79
C ILE A 337 -3.38 -7.10 5.68
N TYR A 338 -4.26 -6.15 5.39
CA TYR A 338 -5.32 -6.32 4.41
C TYR A 338 -4.85 -6.88 3.05
N PRO A 339 -3.82 -6.31 2.38
CA PRO A 339 -3.38 -6.83 1.10
C PRO A 339 -2.67 -8.18 1.23
N LEU A 340 -1.89 -8.43 2.30
CA LEU A 340 -1.20 -9.71 2.51
C LEU A 340 -2.18 -10.86 2.77
N VAL A 341 -3.21 -10.61 3.58
CA VAL A 341 -4.28 -11.58 3.83
C VAL A 341 -5.06 -11.84 2.56
N THR A 342 -5.41 -10.79 1.80
CA THR A 342 -6.07 -10.90 0.49
C THR A 342 -5.27 -11.81 -0.45
N ILE A 343 -3.97 -11.57 -0.61
CA ILE A 343 -3.08 -12.40 -1.42
C ILE A 343 -3.09 -13.85 -0.93
N SER A 344 -3.06 -14.06 0.39
CA SER A 344 -3.04 -15.39 0.98
C SER A 344 -4.32 -16.18 0.70
N MET A 345 -5.49 -15.55 0.88
CA MET A 345 -6.79 -16.16 0.57
C MET A 345 -6.88 -16.56 -0.89
N VAL A 346 -6.47 -15.66 -1.80
CA VAL A 346 -6.50 -15.93 -3.24
C VAL A 346 -5.54 -17.07 -3.60
N LEU A 347 -4.30 -17.07 -3.07
CA LEU A 347 -3.33 -18.13 -3.34
C LEU A 347 -3.80 -19.49 -2.82
N HIS A 348 -4.48 -19.54 -1.68
CA HIS A 348 -5.02 -20.78 -1.14
C HIS A 348 -6.12 -21.33 -2.06
N LEU A 349 -7.11 -20.51 -2.39
CA LEU A 349 -8.21 -20.86 -3.30
C LEU A 349 -7.73 -21.19 -4.73
N ALA A 350 -6.61 -20.59 -5.16
CA ALA A 350 -6.02 -20.80 -6.48
C ALA A 350 -5.28 -22.14 -6.59
N ASN A 351 -4.46 -22.49 -5.58
CA ASN A 351 -3.66 -23.72 -5.59
C ASN A 351 -4.53 -24.97 -5.44
N ASP A 352 -5.72 -24.85 -4.85
CA ASP A 352 -6.64 -25.95 -4.64
C ASP A 352 -7.17 -26.56 -5.97
N LYS A 353 -7.27 -25.76 -7.03
CA LYS A 353 -7.70 -26.23 -8.36
C LYS A 353 -6.73 -27.19 -9.06
N SER A 354 -5.45 -27.21 -8.66
CA SER A 354 -4.50 -28.21 -9.16
C SER A 354 -4.77 -29.62 -8.62
N LYS A 355 -5.68 -29.75 -7.64
CA LYS A 355 -6.07 -31.02 -6.99
C LYS A 355 -7.43 -31.56 -7.43
N ALA A 356 -7.91 -31.18 -8.62
CA ALA A 356 -9.16 -31.69 -9.19
C ALA A 356 -9.23 -33.24 -9.25
N GLU A 357 -8.10 -33.94 -9.15
CA GLU A 357 -8.04 -35.42 -9.09
C GLU A 357 -8.11 -36.03 -7.67
N LYS A 358 -8.09 -35.25 -6.58
CA LYS A 358 -8.04 -35.81 -5.19
C LYS A 358 -9.22 -35.50 -4.27
N ILE A 359 -10.21 -34.72 -4.69
CA ILE A 359 -11.29 -34.25 -3.80
C ILE A 359 -12.65 -34.89 -4.17
N ARG A 360 -12.70 -36.23 -4.14
CA ARG A 360 -13.99 -36.94 -3.97
C ARG A 360 -14.28 -37.30 -2.50
N PHE A 361 -13.36 -37.00 -1.57
CA PHE A 361 -13.45 -37.51 -0.18
C PHE A 361 -13.17 -36.51 0.97
N LYS A 362 -13.09 -35.19 0.73
CA LYS A 362 -13.08 -34.20 1.82
C LYS A 362 -13.98 -33.04 1.48
N GLY A 363 -15.02 -32.81 2.29
CA GLY A 363 -15.90 -31.65 2.21
C GLY A 363 -15.15 -30.35 2.51
N TYR A 364 -14.39 -29.86 1.54
CA TYR A 364 -13.70 -28.58 1.61
C TYR A 364 -14.70 -27.46 1.35
N ASN A 365 -15.21 -26.86 2.42
CA ASN A 365 -15.99 -25.63 2.32
C ASN A 365 -15.03 -24.45 2.15
N ASN A 366 -14.89 -23.95 0.92
CA ASN A 366 -14.07 -22.76 0.62
C ASN A 366 -14.70 -21.43 1.08
N LEU A 367 -15.95 -21.47 1.56
CA LEU A 367 -16.72 -20.31 2.03
C LEU A 367 -15.98 -19.44 3.08
N PRO A 368 -15.30 -19.99 4.11
CA PRO A 368 -14.64 -19.18 5.12
C PRO A 368 -13.54 -18.26 4.54
N PHE A 369 -12.84 -18.70 3.49
CA PHE A 369 -11.82 -17.88 2.82
C PHE A 369 -12.45 -16.75 1.99
N TYR A 370 -13.59 -17.01 1.34
CA TYR A 370 -14.38 -15.96 0.68
C TYR A 370 -14.93 -14.96 1.69
N ILE A 371 -15.37 -15.40 2.87
CA ILE A 371 -15.82 -14.51 3.95
C ILE A 371 -14.69 -13.58 4.38
N VAL A 372 -13.47 -14.09 4.63
CA VAL A 372 -12.34 -13.23 5.01
C VAL A 372 -11.93 -12.27 3.90
N LEU A 373 -11.98 -12.72 2.64
CA LEU A 373 -11.72 -11.84 1.50
C LEU A 373 -12.77 -10.71 1.39
N SER A 374 -14.05 -11.02 1.66
CA SER A 374 -15.13 -10.03 1.73
C SER A 374 -14.97 -9.10 2.93
N LEU A 375 -14.51 -9.59 4.09
CA LEU A 375 -14.18 -8.74 5.24
C LEU A 375 -13.04 -7.77 4.92
N CYS A 376 -12.04 -8.21 4.14
CA CYS A 376 -10.98 -7.32 3.64
C CYS A 376 -11.54 -6.21 2.73
N PHE A 377 -12.48 -6.57 1.84
CA PHE A 377 -13.17 -5.60 0.99
C PHE A 377 -13.99 -4.59 1.81
N ILE A 378 -14.79 -5.08 2.76
CA ILE A 378 -15.62 -4.23 3.64
C ILE A 378 -14.74 -3.30 4.48
N GLY A 379 -13.65 -3.81 5.06
CA GLY A 379 -12.67 -3.00 5.79
C GLY A 379 -12.09 -1.88 4.92
N GLY A 380 -11.63 -2.22 3.71
CA GLY A 380 -11.17 -1.23 2.74
C GLY A 380 -12.22 -0.18 2.38
N MET A 381 -13.46 -0.59 2.13
CA MET A 381 -14.58 0.32 1.85
C MET A 381 -14.87 1.27 3.04
N ILE A 382 -14.82 0.77 4.28
CA ILE A 382 -14.97 1.59 5.49
C ILE A 382 -13.82 2.58 5.61
N GLY A 383 -12.58 2.14 5.36
CA GLY A 383 -11.41 3.01 5.29
C GLY A 383 -11.54 4.09 4.21
N ASN A 384 -12.24 3.79 3.11
CA ASN A 384 -12.56 4.71 2.01
C ASN A 384 -13.90 5.45 2.15
N LYS A 385 -14.59 5.40 3.30
CA LYS A 385 -15.95 5.94 3.47
C LYS A 385 -16.10 7.40 3.02
N LYS A 386 -14.99 8.15 3.02
CA LYS A 386 -14.90 9.55 2.62
C LYS A 386 -14.34 9.80 1.23
N PHE A 387 -14.38 8.82 0.34
CA PHE A 387 -14.02 9.07 -1.05
C PHE A 387 -14.81 10.25 -1.65
N PHE A 388 -16.08 10.42 -1.28
CA PHE A 388 -16.86 11.59 -1.68
C PHE A 388 -16.38 12.91 -1.06
N ASP A 389 -15.83 12.89 0.17
CA ASP A 389 -15.18 14.09 0.73
C ASP A 389 -13.90 14.41 -0.05
N PHE A 390 -13.15 13.40 -0.51
CA PHE A 390 -11.97 13.59 -1.35
C PHE A 390 -12.32 14.35 -2.65
N LEU A 391 -13.49 14.09 -3.24
CA LEU A 391 -13.94 14.84 -4.42
C LEU A 391 -14.13 16.34 -4.18
N ARG A 392 -14.25 16.79 -2.91
CA ARG A 392 -14.29 18.23 -2.58
C ARG A 392 -12.92 18.92 -2.68
N PHE A 393 -11.85 18.13 -2.75
CA PHE A 393 -10.49 18.60 -2.94
C PHE A 393 -10.06 18.53 -4.40
N VAL A 394 -10.98 18.12 -5.29
CA VAL A 394 -10.75 18.08 -6.72
C VAL A 394 -11.28 19.39 -7.29
N ASP A 395 -10.47 20.09 -8.08
CA ASP A 395 -10.86 21.37 -8.72
C ASP A 395 -11.92 21.22 -9.83
N PHE A 396 -12.24 19.98 -10.21
CA PHE A 396 -13.29 19.63 -11.15
C PHE A 396 -14.62 19.36 -10.43
N ASN A 397 -15.72 19.84 -11.01
CA ASN A 397 -17.06 19.41 -10.59
C ASN A 397 -17.34 17.96 -11.07
N THR A 398 -18.45 17.37 -10.61
CA THR A 398 -18.80 15.98 -10.95
C THR A 398 -19.01 15.76 -12.45
N PHE A 399 -19.54 16.74 -13.17
CA PHE A 399 -19.72 16.64 -14.62
C PHE A 399 -18.38 16.62 -15.35
N ASP A 400 -17.46 17.52 -14.96
CA ASP A 400 -16.11 17.58 -15.51
C ASP A 400 -15.33 16.29 -15.23
N ILE A 401 -15.42 15.75 -14.01
CA ILE A 401 -14.80 14.46 -13.66
C ILE A 401 -15.24 13.34 -14.62
N LEU A 402 -16.52 13.31 -15.00
CA LEU A 402 -17.04 12.22 -15.83
C LEU A 402 -16.80 12.43 -17.33
N THR A 403 -16.76 13.68 -17.78
CA THR A 403 -16.81 14.02 -19.22
C THR A 403 -15.50 14.51 -19.80
N LYS A 404 -14.57 15.01 -18.99
CA LYS A 404 -13.28 15.52 -19.48
C LYS A 404 -12.40 14.41 -20.01
N ASN A 405 -11.79 14.68 -21.15
CA ASN A 405 -10.89 13.75 -21.83
C ASN A 405 -9.52 13.71 -21.13
N VAL A 406 -8.66 12.74 -21.51
CA VAL A 406 -7.34 12.58 -20.86
C VAL A 406 -6.48 13.83 -20.98
N PHE A 407 -6.47 14.53 -22.12
CA PHE A 407 -5.66 15.74 -22.30
C PHE A 407 -6.15 16.88 -21.41
N GLU A 408 -7.47 17.04 -21.30
CA GLU A 408 -8.06 18.03 -20.40
C GLU A 408 -7.80 17.72 -18.92
N TYR A 409 -7.54 16.46 -18.54
CA TYR A 409 -7.09 16.15 -17.18
C TYR A 409 -5.68 16.66 -16.88
N PHE A 410 -4.84 16.86 -17.91
CA PHE A 410 -3.46 17.35 -17.79
C PHE A 410 -3.31 18.84 -18.14
N SER A 411 -4.35 19.50 -18.67
CA SER A 411 -4.31 20.93 -18.98
C SER A 411 -4.58 21.78 -17.74
N ASP A 412 -4.04 23.00 -17.68
CA ASP A 412 -4.40 23.98 -16.63
C ASP A 412 -4.40 23.40 -15.21
N LEU A 413 -3.37 22.60 -14.88
CA LEU A 413 -3.21 22.07 -13.53
C LEU A 413 -2.92 23.22 -12.57
N HIS A 414 -3.42 23.10 -11.33
CA HIS A 414 -3.18 24.11 -10.29
C HIS A 414 -1.69 24.37 -10.08
N HIS A 415 -1.27 25.61 -10.33
CA HIS A 415 0.08 26.07 -10.03
C HIS A 415 0.17 26.47 -8.57
N PHE A 416 0.95 25.70 -7.80
CA PHE A 416 1.07 25.89 -6.37
C PHE A 416 1.75 27.23 -6.04
N SER A 417 1.15 27.98 -5.12
CA SER A 417 1.74 29.21 -4.57
C SER A 417 1.99 29.08 -3.08
N ILE A 418 3.17 29.49 -2.61
CA ILE A 418 3.52 29.39 -1.19
C ILE A 418 2.60 30.21 -0.27
N ASN A 419 1.91 31.22 -0.83
CA ASN A 419 0.91 32.01 -0.12
C ASN A 419 -0.32 31.17 0.27
N GLU A 420 -0.63 30.10 -0.47
CA GLU A 420 -1.76 29.20 -0.20
C GLU A 420 -1.53 28.33 1.05
N VAL A 421 -0.26 28.14 1.43
CA VAL A 421 0.11 27.44 2.67
C VAL A 421 0.32 28.40 3.84
N ARG A 422 0.54 29.70 3.58
CA ARG A 422 0.71 30.74 4.61
C ARG A 422 -0.57 31.49 4.99
N ARG A 423 -1.60 31.51 4.13
CA ARG A 423 -2.87 32.22 4.35
C ARG A 423 -4.06 31.30 4.11
N ARG A 424 -4.48 30.60 5.17
CA ARG A 424 -5.86 30.27 5.51
C ARG A 424 -5.94 29.74 6.93
#